data_AF-A0A973F9J3-F1
#
_entry.id   AF-A0A973F9J3-F1
#
_cell.length_a   1.000
_cell.length_b   1.000
_cell.length_c   1.000
_cell.angle_alpha   90.00
_cell.angle_beta   90.00
_cell.angle_gamma   90.00
#
_symmetry.space_group_name_H-M   'P 1'
#
loop_
_entity.id
_entity.type
_entity.pdbx_description
1 polymer ?
#
loop_
_entity_poly.entity_id
_entity_poly.type
_entity_poly.pdbx_seq_one_letter_code
_entity_poly.pdbx_strand_id
1 'polypeptide(L)'
;MKKFFNKLWDHLRTNPKQIFFRVAFVLFIIWFLFDDFGIVKRIRMEAEQRILVERLKTVRKRVEENELRIQHAKDPDSVEKAAREKYNFRKEGETLFIIRDK
;
A
#
# COMPACT_ATOMS: atom_id res chain seq x y z
N MET A 1 12.34 4.07 42.66
CA MET A 1 11.33 5.08 42.29
C MET A 1 11.46 6.40 43.07
N LYS A 2 11.32 6.43 44.41
CA LYS A 2 11.43 7.68 45.21
C LYS A 2 12.73 8.47 45.00
N LYS A 3 13.89 7.77 44.92
CA LYS A 3 15.19 8.41 44.64
C LYS A 3 15.27 9.12 43.27
N PHE A 4 14.51 8.64 42.28
CA PHE A 4 14.47 9.23 40.94
C PHE A 4 13.59 10.49 40.92
N PHE A 5 12.43 10.42 41.58
CA PHE A 5 11.54 11.58 41.78
C PHE A 5 12.23 12.69 42.58
N ASN A 6 12.94 12.36 43.66
CA ASN A 6 13.64 13.37 44.45
C ASN A 6 14.79 14.02 43.66
N LYS A 7 15.54 13.25 42.85
CA LYS A 7 16.55 13.81 41.93
C LYS A 7 15.95 14.73 40.86
N LEU A 8 14.82 14.34 40.29
CA LEU A 8 14.09 15.17 39.34
C LEU A 8 13.60 16.46 40.01
N TRP A 9 13.08 16.37 41.24
CA TRP A 9 12.59 17.50 42.02
C TRP A 9 13.70 18.50 42.37
N ASP A 10 14.86 18.00 42.79
CA ASP A 10 16.02 18.84 43.11
C ASP A 10 16.60 19.51 41.85
N HIS A 11 16.58 18.82 40.71
CA HIS A 11 17.00 19.39 39.44
C HIS A 11 16.01 20.48 38.95
N LEU A 12 14.70 20.24 39.06
CA LEU A 12 13.65 21.22 38.74
C LEU A 12 13.83 22.54 39.49
N ARG A 13 14.26 22.47 40.75
CA ARG A 13 14.39 23.65 41.62
C ARG A 13 15.66 24.47 41.39
N THR A 14 16.74 23.86 40.89
CA THR A 14 18.06 24.54 40.81
C THR A 14 18.15 25.54 39.66
N ASN A 15 17.49 25.28 38.51
CA ASN A 15 17.55 26.17 37.33
C ASN A 15 16.21 26.18 36.55
N PRO A 16 15.17 26.85 37.05
CA PRO A 16 13.82 26.77 36.48
C PRO A 16 13.74 27.29 35.04
N LYS A 17 14.52 28.32 34.68
CA LYS A 17 14.53 28.90 33.32
C LYS A 17 15.10 27.92 32.28
N GLN A 18 16.21 27.25 32.58
CA GLN A 18 16.82 26.30 31.64
C GLN A 18 15.94 25.07 31.41
N ILE A 19 15.25 24.63 32.46
CA ILE A 19 14.35 23.47 32.40
C ILE A 19 13.10 23.83 31.61
N PHE A 20 12.56 25.03 31.80
CA PHE A 20 11.48 25.55 30.97
C PHE A 20 11.85 25.52 29.48
N PHE A 21 13.02 26.03 29.10
CA PHE A 21 13.47 26.00 27.70
C PHE A 21 13.68 24.58 27.17
N ARG A 22 14.24 23.66 27.98
CA ARG A 22 14.39 22.25 27.57
C ARG A 22 13.05 21.56 27.36
N VAL A 23 12.09 21.77 28.25
CA VAL A 23 10.74 21.21 28.14
C VAL A 23 10.02 21.80 26.92
N ALA A 24 10.09 23.12 26.75
CA ALA A 24 9.52 23.80 25.58
C ALA A 24 10.12 23.29 24.27
N PHE A 25 11.44 23.06 24.24
CA PHE A 25 12.14 22.52 23.08
C PHE A 25 11.71 21.09 22.76
N VAL A 26 11.57 20.23 23.76
CA VAL A 26 11.06 18.85 23.57
C VAL A 26 9.62 18.88 23.04
N LEU A 27 8.75 19.72 23.61
CA LEU A 27 7.38 19.89 23.13
C LEU A 27 7.35 20.42 21.69
N PHE A 28 8.24 21.35 21.35
CA PHE A 28 8.38 21.87 19.99
C PHE A 28 8.81 20.76 19.01
N ILE A 29 9.75 19.91 19.37
CA ILE A 29 10.15 18.75 18.54
C ILE A 29 8.97 17.80 18.35
N ILE A 30 8.26 17.46 19.44
CA ILE A 30 7.09 16.57 19.36
C ILE A 30 6.03 17.16 18.44
N TRP A 31 5.71 18.45 18.61
CA TRP A 31 4.78 19.14 17.73
C TRP A 31 5.26 19.10 16.27
N PHE A 32 6.50 19.48 15.99
CA PHE A 32 7.05 19.46 14.63
C PHE A 32 7.05 18.07 13.96
N LEU A 33 7.23 17.00 14.73
CA LEU A 33 7.21 15.64 14.19
C LEU A 33 5.79 15.13 13.92
N PHE A 34 4.84 15.44 14.81
CA PHE A 34 3.52 14.79 14.85
C PHE A 34 2.33 15.70 14.52
N ASP A 35 2.56 16.98 14.25
CA ASP A 35 1.52 17.92 13.83
C ASP A 35 0.93 17.54 12.46
N ASP A 36 -0.15 18.22 12.06
CA ASP A 36 -0.87 17.96 10.82
C ASP A 36 -0.04 18.17 9.54
N PHE A 37 1.05 18.92 9.63
CA PHE A 37 2.06 19.06 8.58
C PHE A 37 3.42 18.48 8.99
N GLY A 38 3.43 17.64 10.02
CA GLY A 38 4.64 17.04 10.58
C GLY A 38 5.34 16.07 9.62
N ILE A 39 6.62 15.85 9.89
CA ILE A 39 7.50 15.01 9.07
C ILE A 39 6.95 13.59 8.92
N VAL A 40 6.40 13.01 10.00
CA VAL A 40 5.88 11.63 9.98
C VAL A 40 4.76 11.49 8.96
N LYS A 41 3.83 12.45 8.94
CA LYS A 41 2.71 12.46 8.00
C LYS A 41 3.21 12.60 6.56
N ARG A 42 4.20 13.48 6.33
CA ARG A 42 4.80 13.67 5.01
C ARG A 42 5.42 12.38 4.45
N ILE A 43 6.22 11.68 5.24
CA ILE A 43 6.86 10.42 4.83
C ILE A 43 5.80 9.37 4.48
N ARG A 44 4.75 9.25 5.31
CA ARG A 44 3.64 8.33 5.06
C ARG A 44 2.90 8.66 3.77
N MET A 45 2.58 9.93 3.55
CA MET A 45 1.89 10.37 2.32
C MET A 45 2.72 10.08 1.07
N GLU A 46 4.04 10.27 1.11
CA GLU A 46 4.88 9.95 -0.05
C GLU A 46 4.96 8.43 -0.32
N ALA A 47 4.96 7.61 0.73
CA ALA A 47 4.89 6.15 0.57
C ALA A 47 3.54 5.72 -0.02
N GLU A 48 2.43 6.26 0.50
CA GLU A 48 1.08 6.01 -0.02
C GLU A 48 0.95 6.47 -1.48
N GLN A 49 1.51 7.63 -1.84
CA GLN A 49 1.53 8.13 -3.21
C GLN A 49 2.28 7.18 -4.14
N ARG A 50 3.45 6.67 -3.74
CA ARG A 50 4.21 5.70 -4.54
C ARG A 50 3.40 4.43 -4.80
N ILE A 51 2.75 3.88 -3.76
CA ILE A 51 1.88 2.69 -3.87
C ILE A 51 0.68 2.96 -4.79
N LEU A 52 0.04 4.12 -4.66
CA LEU A 52 -1.11 4.51 -5.50
C LEU A 52 -0.71 4.63 -6.97
N VAL A 53 0.43 5.24 -7.27
CA VAL A 53 0.95 5.37 -8.63
C VAL A 53 1.27 4.00 -9.24
N GLU A 54 1.89 3.10 -8.47
CA GLU A 54 2.17 1.75 -8.94
C GLU A 54 0.89 0.96 -9.21
N ARG A 55 -0.08 1.00 -8.30
CA ARG A 55 -1.40 0.38 -8.51
C ARG A 55 -2.10 0.94 -9.74
N LEU A 56 -2.06 2.26 -9.93
CA LEU A 56 -2.64 2.90 -11.12
C LEU A 56 -2.01 2.36 -12.41
N LYS A 57 -0.68 2.23 -12.44
CA LYS A 57 0.05 1.68 -13.59
C LYS A 57 -0.37 0.23 -13.87
N THR A 58 -0.44 -0.62 -12.84
CA THR A 58 -0.86 -2.02 -12.99
C THR A 58 -2.30 -2.13 -13.50
N VAL A 59 -3.22 -1.33 -12.95
CA VAL A 59 -4.62 -1.34 -13.37
C VAL A 59 -4.78 -0.87 -14.81
N ARG A 60 -4.10 0.22 -15.20
CA ARG A 60 -4.11 0.69 -16.60
C ARG A 60 -3.63 -0.38 -17.57
N LYS A 61 -2.54 -1.07 -17.24
CA LYS A 61 -2.02 -2.17 -18.07
C LYS A 61 -3.06 -3.29 -18.21
N ARG A 62 -3.76 -3.66 -17.14
CA ARG A 62 -4.83 -4.67 -17.19
C ARG A 62 -6.02 -4.22 -18.04
N VAL A 63 -6.35 -2.93 -18.03
CA VAL A 63 -7.41 -2.37 -18.88
C VAL A 63 -7.01 -2.53 -20.35
N GLU A 64 -5.81 -2.12 -20.72
CA GLU A 64 -5.29 -2.27 -22.09
C GLU A 64 -5.25 -3.73 -22.54
N GLU A 65 -4.72 -4.64 -21.71
CA GLU A 65 -4.72 -6.08 -21.98
C GLU A 65 -6.14 -6.64 -22.16
N ASN A 66 -7.09 -6.20 -21.34
CA ASN A 66 -8.49 -6.65 -21.44
C ASN A 66 -9.18 -6.07 -22.68
N GLU A 67 -8.92 -4.83 -23.06
CA GLU A 67 -9.45 -4.22 -24.27
C GLU A 67 -8.98 -5.00 -25.51
N LEU A 68 -7.69 -5.34 -25.58
CA LEU A 68 -7.15 -6.20 -26.63
C LEU A 68 -7.85 -7.56 -26.65
N ARG A 69 -8.03 -8.20 -25.48
CA ARG A 69 -8.75 -9.48 -25.38
C ARG A 69 -10.20 -9.38 -25.86
N ILE A 70 -10.90 -8.28 -25.55
CA ILE A 70 -12.27 -8.05 -26.03
C ILE A 70 -12.28 -7.85 -27.55
N GLN A 71 -11.32 -7.10 -28.10
CA GLN A 71 -11.22 -6.93 -29.55
C GLN A 71 -11.01 -8.28 -30.26
N HIS A 72 -10.12 -9.12 -29.74
CA HIS A 72 -9.92 -10.47 -30.27
C HIS A 72 -11.16 -11.38 -30.09
N ALA A 73 -11.91 -11.21 -29.00
CA ALA A 73 -13.15 -11.96 -28.77
C ALA A 73 -14.33 -11.53 -29.67
N LYS A 74 -14.20 -10.49 -30.51
CA LYS A 74 -15.22 -10.19 -31.53
C LYS A 74 -15.22 -11.21 -32.68
N ASP A 75 -14.11 -11.92 -32.86
CA ASP A 75 -13.99 -13.00 -33.82
C ASP A 75 -14.60 -14.30 -33.22
N PRO A 76 -15.66 -14.87 -33.81
CA PRO A 76 -16.29 -16.09 -33.32
C PRO A 76 -15.32 -17.25 -33.11
N ASP A 77 -14.31 -17.39 -33.97
CA ASP A 77 -13.31 -18.46 -33.90
C ASP A 77 -12.41 -18.30 -32.67
N SER A 78 -12.08 -17.04 -32.33
CA SER A 78 -11.30 -16.71 -31.14
C SER A 78 -12.07 -17.01 -29.85
N VAL A 79 -13.38 -16.83 -29.84
CA VAL A 79 -14.25 -17.19 -28.70
C VAL A 79 -14.38 -18.71 -28.57
N GLU A 80 -14.60 -19.43 -29.67
CA GLU A 80 -14.69 -20.90 -29.66
C GLU A 80 -13.38 -21.51 -29.16
N LYS A 81 -12.23 -21.01 -29.62
CA LYS A 81 -10.91 -21.44 -29.14
C LYS A 81 -10.73 -21.22 -27.65
N ALA A 82 -11.03 -20.01 -27.14
CA ALA A 82 -10.93 -19.71 -25.72
C ALA A 82 -11.89 -20.58 -24.86
N ALA A 83 -13.09 -20.86 -25.37
CA ALA A 83 -14.06 -21.72 -24.71
C ALA A 83 -13.58 -23.17 -24.59
N ARG A 84 -13.01 -23.70 -25.68
CA ARG A 84 -12.42 -25.06 -25.74
C ARG A 84 -11.20 -25.17 -24.82
N GLU A 85 -10.24 -24.25 -24.91
CA GLU A 85 -8.97 -24.32 -24.16
C GLU A 85 -9.14 -24.05 -22.66
N LYS A 86 -9.96 -23.07 -22.29
CA LYS A 86 -10.06 -22.61 -20.90
C LYS A 86 -11.15 -23.33 -20.10
N TYR A 87 -12.24 -23.70 -20.76
CA TYR A 87 -13.43 -24.25 -20.11
C TYR A 87 -13.78 -25.66 -20.59
N ASN A 88 -12.98 -26.25 -21.49
CA ASN A 88 -13.22 -27.58 -22.05
C ASN A 88 -14.60 -27.71 -22.72
N PHE A 89 -15.13 -26.62 -23.26
CA PHE A 89 -16.39 -26.65 -23.99
C PHE A 89 -16.24 -27.48 -25.27
N ARG A 90 -17.30 -28.19 -25.65
CA ARG A 90 -17.37 -29.06 -26.82
C ARG A 90 -18.77 -29.03 -27.40
N LYS A 91 -18.91 -29.27 -28.70
CA LYS A 91 -20.23 -29.41 -29.33
C LYS A 91 -20.84 -30.76 -28.98
N GLU A 92 -22.16 -30.85 -29.06
CA GLU A 92 -22.87 -32.11 -28.82
C GLU A 92 -22.41 -33.16 -29.84
N GLY A 93 -22.04 -34.35 -29.36
CA GLY A 93 -21.44 -35.41 -30.19
C GLY A 93 -19.90 -35.42 -30.29
N GLU A 94 -19.20 -34.40 -29.78
CA GLU A 94 -17.73 -34.40 -29.77
C GLU A 94 -17.13 -35.16 -28.55
N THR A 95 -16.06 -35.92 -28.79
CA THR A 95 -15.30 -36.60 -27.72
C THR A 95 -14.17 -35.70 -27.23
N LEU A 96 -14.09 -35.46 -25.90
CA LEU A 96 -13.06 -34.62 -25.27
C LEU A 96 -11.99 -35.52 -24.66
N PHE A 97 -10.73 -35.27 -25.03
CA PHE A 97 -9.57 -35.94 -24.44
C PHE A 97 -8.81 -34.98 -23.53
N ILE A 98 -8.75 -35.29 -22.24
CA ILE A 98 -7.96 -34.53 -21.25
C ILE A 98 -6.68 -35.31 -20.98
N ILE A 99 -5.55 -34.79 -21.46
CA ILE A 99 -4.23 -35.38 -21.22
C ILE A 99 -3.66 -34.74 -19.97
N ARG A 100 -3.23 -35.55 -19.01
CA ARG A 100 -2.48 -35.10 -17.82
C ARG A 100 -1.11 -35.73 -17.87
N ASP A 101 -0.07 -34.93 -17.62
CA ASP A 101 1.26 -35.48 -17.39
C ASP A 101 1.26 -36.35 -16.12
N LYS A 102 2.07 -37.42 -16.15
CA LYS A 102 2.20 -38.38 -15.05
C LYS A 102 2.98 -37.81 -13.86
#